data_AF-A0A967L9T1-F1
#
_entry.id   AF-A0A967L9T1-F1
#
_cell.length_a   1.000
_cell.length_b   1.000
_cell.length_c   1.000
_cell.angle_alpha   90.00
_cell.angle_beta   90.00
_cell.angle_gamma   90.00
#
_symmetry.space_group_name_H-M   'P 1'
#
loop_
_entity.id
_entity.type
_entity.pdbx_description
1 polymer ?
#
loop_
_entity_poly.entity_id
_entity_poly.type
_entity_poly.pdbx_seq_one_letter_code
_entity_poly.pdbx_strand_id
1 'polypeptide(L)'
;SSIDLENAIMAHPAVAEAAVVGIEHPKWQERPLALVVLRPGAGDVGKEDILDSIGDRFAKWQRPDEVLFVKEIPKTSVGKFSKKDIRAQYAGYYLTPAPGRGGRRLP
;
A
#
# COMPACT_ATOMS: atom_id res chain seq x y z
N SER A 1 1.15 -12.57 -7.56
CA SER A 1 2.43 -12.02 -7.06
C SER A 1 2.23 -10.62 -6.53
N SER A 2 3.10 -10.08 -5.67
CA SER A 2 2.97 -8.68 -5.22
C SER A 2 3.06 -7.70 -6.41
N ILE A 3 3.84 -8.03 -7.44
CA ILE A 3 3.94 -7.25 -8.67
C ILE A 3 2.60 -7.19 -9.42
N ASP A 4 1.83 -8.28 -9.43
CA ASP A 4 0.50 -8.28 -10.07
C ASP A 4 -0.47 -7.36 -9.34
N LEU A 5 -0.38 -7.31 -8.01
CA LEU A 5 -1.19 -6.44 -7.18
C LEU A 5 -0.80 -4.97 -7.38
N GLU A 6 0.50 -4.68 -7.41
CA GLU A 6 1.05 -3.36 -7.75
C GLU A 6 0.52 -2.90 -9.12
N ASN A 7 0.63 -3.75 -10.15
CA ASN A 7 0.15 -3.44 -11.50
C ASN A 7 -1.37 -3.24 -11.55
N ALA A 8 -2.14 -4.03 -10.80
CA ALA A 8 -3.59 -3.88 -10.73
C ALA A 8 -3.99 -2.57 -10.07
N ILE A 9 -3.33 -2.17 -8.99
CA ILE A 9 -3.56 -0.87 -8.34
C ILE A 9 -3.15 0.28 -9.27
N MET A 10 -2.01 0.17 -9.95
CA MET A 10 -1.54 1.17 -10.92
C MET A 10 -2.43 1.30 -12.17
N ALA A 11 -3.32 0.34 -12.42
CA ALA A 11 -4.32 0.45 -13.49
C ALA A 11 -5.46 1.43 -13.14
N HIS A 12 -5.60 1.82 -11.86
CA HIS A 12 -6.56 2.84 -11.47
C HIS A 12 -6.14 4.22 -12.01
N PRO A 13 -7.04 4.99 -12.66
CA PRO A 13 -6.66 6.21 -13.38
C PRO A 13 -6.04 7.29 -12.48
N ALA A 14 -6.43 7.32 -11.21
CA ALA A 14 -5.90 8.27 -10.25
C ALA A 14 -4.53 7.90 -9.66
N VAL A 15 -4.02 6.68 -9.89
CA VAL A 15 -2.76 6.19 -9.31
C VAL A 15 -1.59 6.48 -10.24
N ALA A 16 -0.54 7.10 -9.70
CA ALA A 16 0.73 7.32 -10.37
C ALA A 16 1.69 6.14 -10.15
N GLU A 17 1.85 5.72 -8.90
CA GLU A 17 2.75 4.64 -8.49
C GLU A 17 2.12 3.81 -7.37
N ALA A 18 2.39 2.50 -7.35
CA ALA A 18 2.00 1.64 -6.24
C ALA A 18 3.07 0.60 -5.92
N ALA A 19 3.27 0.34 -4.63
CA ALA A 19 4.15 -0.71 -4.13
C ALA A 19 3.43 -1.53 -3.05
N VAL A 20 3.57 -2.85 -3.10
CA VAL A 20 2.97 -3.76 -2.12
C VAL A 20 4.06 -4.55 -1.42
N VAL A 21 4.04 -4.53 -0.09
CA VAL A 21 4.97 -5.29 0.75
C VAL A 21 4.22 -6.05 1.84
N GLY A 22 4.73 -7.23 2.20
CA GLY A 22 4.32 -7.91 3.43
C GLY A 22 4.97 -7.23 4.63
N ILE A 23 4.14 -6.85 5.61
CA ILE A 23 4.58 -6.33 6.91
C ILE A 23 4.14 -7.28 8.01
N GLU A 24 4.99 -7.45 9.01
CA GLU A 24 4.73 -8.32 10.15
C GLU A 24 3.40 -7.97 10.84
N HIS A 25 2.59 -8.99 11.15
CA HIS A 25 1.26 -8.87 11.74
C HIS A 25 1.10 -9.85 12.91
N PRO A 26 0.57 -9.40 14.08
CA PRO A 26 0.56 -10.21 15.31
C PRO A 26 -0.20 -11.54 15.20
N LYS A 27 -1.25 -11.58 14.37
CA LYS A 27 -2.11 -12.76 14.17
C LYS A 27 -1.75 -13.62 12.95
N TRP A 28 -1.22 -13.02 11.89
CA TRP A 28 -1.14 -13.66 10.57
C TRP A 28 0.30 -13.78 10.05
N GLN A 29 1.29 -13.56 10.91
CA GLN A 29 2.72 -13.45 10.59
C GLN A 29 3.02 -12.25 9.69
N GLU A 30 2.43 -12.16 8.50
CA GLU A 30 2.54 -11.02 7.60
C GLU A 30 1.20 -10.67 6.94
N ARG A 31 0.97 -9.38 6.68
CA ARG A 31 -0.15 -8.89 5.88
C ARG A 31 0.32 -7.91 4.80
N PRO A 32 -0.36 -7.85 3.63
CA PRO A 32 0.04 -6.94 2.58
C PRO A 32 -0.36 -5.50 2.93
N LEU A 33 0.61 -4.60 2.85
CA LEU A 33 0.44 -3.15 2.94
C LEU A 33 0.69 -2.55 1.55
N ALA A 34 -0.26 -1.75 1.06
CA ALA A 34 -0.11 -1.02 -0.20
C ALA A 34 0.26 0.44 0.05
N LEU A 35 1.32 0.90 -0.59
CA LEU A 35 1.65 2.33 -0.71
C LEU A 35 1.19 2.82 -2.07
N VAL A 36 0.50 3.95 -2.10
CA VAL A 36 -0.07 4.55 -3.31
C VAL A 36 0.33 6.00 -3.40
N VAL A 37 0.87 6.40 -4.56
CA VAL A 37 1.07 7.79 -4.93
C VAL A 37 -0.02 8.14 -5.93
N LEU A 38 -0.80 9.17 -5.63
CA LEU A 38 -1.83 9.67 -6.54
C LEU A 38 -1.22 10.58 -7.61
N ARG A 39 -1.86 10.63 -8.78
CA ARG A 39 -1.52 11.60 -9.82
C ARG A 39 -1.84 13.02 -9.37
N PRO A 40 -1.09 14.04 -9.82
CA PRO A 40 -1.48 15.43 -9.61
C PRO A 40 -2.90 15.68 -10.12
N GLY A 41 -3.74 16.32 -9.30
CA GLY A 41 -5.13 16.60 -9.65
C GLY A 41 -6.08 15.39 -9.57
N ALA A 42 -5.60 14.22 -9.13
CA ALA A 42 -6.49 13.19 -8.62
C ALA A 42 -7.28 13.79 -7.46
N GLY A 43 -8.61 13.78 -7.55
CA GLY A 43 -9.49 14.27 -6.49
C GLY A 43 -9.39 13.42 -5.23
N ASP A 44 -10.45 13.44 -4.42
CA ASP A 44 -10.52 12.59 -3.24
C ASP A 44 -10.65 11.11 -3.64
N VAL A 45 -9.57 10.36 -3.46
CA VAL A 45 -9.50 8.91 -3.65
C VAL A 45 -9.25 8.26 -2.31
N GLY A 46 -10.18 7.42 -1.88
CA GLY A 46 -10.13 6.66 -0.64
C GLY A 46 -9.47 5.29 -0.82
N LYS A 47 -9.26 4.63 0.31
CA LYS A 47 -8.76 3.26 0.37
C LYS A 47 -9.71 2.31 -0.35
N GLU A 48 -11.00 2.47 -0.14
CA GLU A 48 -12.06 1.65 -0.70
C GLU A 48 -12.05 1.72 -2.24
N ASP A 49 -11.86 2.91 -2.83
CA ASP A 49 -11.76 3.08 -4.29
C ASP A 49 -10.61 2.23 -4.88
N ILE A 50 -9.46 2.22 -4.19
CA ILE A 50 -8.31 1.40 -4.61
C ILE A 50 -8.62 -0.09 -4.45
N LEU A 51 -9.21 -0.50 -3.33
CA LEU A 51 -9.53 -1.90 -3.08
C LEU A 51 -10.61 -2.43 -4.03
N ASP A 52 -11.58 -1.60 -4.40
CA ASP A 52 -12.65 -1.96 -5.33
C ASP A 52 -12.12 -2.02 -6.77
N SER A 53 -11.14 -1.18 -7.12
CA SER A 53 -10.50 -1.21 -8.44
C SER A 53 -9.81 -2.53 -8.77
N ILE A 54 -9.27 -3.22 -7.76
CA ILE A 54 -8.67 -4.55 -7.91
C ILE A 54 -9.68 -5.69 -7.72
N GLY A 55 -10.87 -5.38 -7.20
CA GLY A 55 -12.02 -6.27 -7.05
C GLY A 55 -11.70 -7.64 -6.44
N ASP A 56 -12.38 -8.66 -6.96
CA ASP A 56 -12.19 -10.07 -6.58
C ASP A 56 -11.14 -10.79 -7.43
N ARG A 57 -10.36 -10.04 -8.22
CA ARG A 57 -9.26 -10.59 -9.03
C ARG A 57 -8.20 -11.28 -8.17
N PHE A 58 -8.09 -10.88 -6.91
CA PHE A 58 -7.16 -11.43 -5.93
C PHE A 58 -7.91 -12.04 -4.76
N ALA A 59 -7.40 -13.16 -4.25
CA ALA A 59 -7.95 -13.79 -3.06
C ALA A 59 -7.86 -12.84 -1.85
N LYS A 60 -8.79 -12.97 -0.88
CA LYS A 60 -8.86 -12.11 0.32
C LYS A 60 -7.55 -12.04 1.12
N TRP A 61 -6.73 -13.09 1.07
CA TRP A 61 -5.43 -13.12 1.75
C TRP A 61 -4.32 -12.39 0.99
N GLN A 62 -4.48 -12.16 -0.32
CA GLN A 62 -3.55 -11.40 -1.17
C GLN A 62 -3.88 -9.91 -1.20
N ARG A 63 -5.15 -9.54 -0.97
CA ARG A 63 -5.59 -8.14 -0.96
C ARG A 63 -4.93 -7.39 0.21
N PRO A 64 -4.50 -6.13 0.00
CA PRO A 64 -3.91 -5.36 1.07
C PRO A 64 -4.96 -4.99 2.10
N ASP A 65 -4.60 -5.08 3.38
CA ASP A 65 -5.49 -4.69 4.47
C ASP A 65 -5.59 -3.18 4.58
N GLU A 66 -4.49 -2.49 4.26
CA GLU A 66 -4.39 -1.04 4.33
C GLU A 66 -3.76 -0.49 3.05
N VAL A 67 -4.26 0.68 2.66
CA VAL A 67 -3.75 1.47 1.55
C VAL A 67 -3.33 2.82 2.12
N LEU A 68 -2.04 3.10 2.04
CA LEU A 68 -1.46 4.35 2.52
C LEU A 68 -1.14 5.26 1.34
N PHE A 69 -1.73 6.45 1.35
CA PHE A 69 -1.41 7.49 0.37
C PHE A 69 -0.17 8.24 0.81
N VAL A 70 0.90 8.12 0.03
CA VAL A 70 2.21 8.70 0.31
C VAL A 70 2.61 9.67 -0.79
N LYS A 71 3.50 10.61 -0.47
CA LYS A 71 4.03 11.56 -1.46
C LYS A 71 4.95 10.88 -2.46
N GLU A 72 5.74 9.91 -1.99
CA GLU A 72 6.66 9.14 -2.80
C GLU A 72 6.88 7.74 -2.20
N ILE A 73 7.30 6.80 -3.04
CA ILE A 73 7.64 5.44 -2.64
C ILE A 73 9.17 5.30 -2.67
N PRO A 74 9.81 4.78 -1.60
CA PRO A 74 11.25 4.52 -1.57
C PRO A 74 11.71 3.71 -2.78
N LYS A 75 12.74 4.21 -3.48
CA LYS A 75 13.36 3.59 -4.65
C LYS A 75 14.83 3.32 -4.40
N THR A 76 15.33 2.26 -5.00
CA THR A 76 16.76 1.95 -5.11
C THR A 76 17.47 2.96 -6.01
N SER A 77 18.81 2.99 -5.98
CA SER A 77 19.63 3.88 -6.82
C SER A 77 19.41 3.71 -8.33
N VAL A 78 18.77 2.62 -8.76
CA VAL A 78 18.40 2.34 -10.17
C VAL A 78 16.91 2.56 -10.46
N GLY A 79 16.18 3.24 -9.57
CA GLY A 79 14.79 3.67 -9.79
C GLY A 79 13.70 2.63 -9.53
N LYS A 80 14.05 1.40 -9.14
CA LYS A 80 13.06 0.36 -8.76
C LYS A 80 12.59 0.55 -7.32
N PHE A 81 11.33 0.22 -7.01
CA PHE A 81 10.80 0.25 -5.64
C PHE A 81 11.65 -0.60 -4.70
N SER A 82 12.14 0.02 -3.62
CA SER A 82 12.96 -0.64 -2.62
C SER A 82 12.07 -1.28 -1.56
N LYS A 83 11.64 -2.52 -1.81
CA LYS A 83 10.83 -3.28 -0.83
C LYS A 83 11.55 -3.50 0.50
N LYS A 84 12.88 -3.44 0.51
CA LYS A 84 13.67 -3.50 1.74
C LYS A 84 13.45 -2.23 2.57
N ASP A 85 13.60 -1.06 1.96
CA ASP A 85 13.48 0.22 2.66
C ASP A 85 12.03 0.50 3.08
N ILE A 86 11.07 0.12 2.23
CA ILE A 86 9.65 0.17 2.61
C ILE A 86 9.39 -0.71 3.84
N ARG A 87 9.84 -1.98 3.86
CA ARG A 87 9.65 -2.84 5.03
C ARG A 87 10.32 -2.30 6.28
N ALA A 88 11.50 -1.67 6.16
CA ALA A 88 12.17 -1.04 7.28
C ALA A 88 11.41 0.18 7.81
N GLN A 89 10.91 1.04 6.93
CA GLN A 89 10.18 2.25 7.29
C GLN A 89 8.82 1.95 7.93
N TYR A 90 8.13 0.91 7.46
CA TYR A 90 6.81 0.51 7.94
C TYR A 90 6.87 -0.72 8.86
N ALA A 91 8.06 -1.06 9.37
CA ALA A 91 8.25 -2.15 10.32
C ALA A 91 7.37 -1.91 11.55
N GLY A 92 6.59 -2.93 11.93
CA GLY A 92 5.70 -2.82 13.09
C GLY A 92 4.39 -2.06 12.85
N TYR A 93 4.05 -1.69 11.61
CA TYR A 93 2.80 -1.00 11.29
C TYR A 93 1.56 -1.72 11.85
N TYR A 94 1.50 -3.05 11.74
CA TYR A 94 0.41 -3.85 12.31
C TYR A 94 0.66 -4.34 13.74
N LEU A 95 1.89 -4.19 14.25
CA LEU A 95 2.25 -4.61 15.61
C LEU A 95 1.86 -3.56 16.65
N THR A 96 1.79 -2.29 16.23
CA THR A 96 1.29 -1.21 17.08
C THR A 96 -0.23 -1.11 16.89
N PRO A 97 -1.05 -1.31 17.93
CA PRO A 97 -2.47 -1.05 17.82
C PRO A 97 -2.65 0.43 17.47
N ALA A 98 -3.30 0.72 16.34
CA ALA A 98 -3.62 2.10 15.97
C ALA A 98 -4.40 2.73 17.14
N PRO A 99 -4.00 3.91 17.67
CA PRO A 99 -4.93 4.68 18.46
C PRO A 99 -6.13 4.96 17.55
N GLY A 100 -7.33 4.69 18.06
CA GLY A 100 -8.53 4.44 17.28
C GLY A 100 -8.71 5.34 16.05
N ARG A 101 -9.15 4.73 14.95
CA ARG A 101 -9.63 5.33 13.68
C ARG A 101 -9.69 6.86 13.70
N GLY A 102 -8.55 7.50 13.43
CA GLY A 102 -8.43 8.92 13.21
C GLY A 102 -7.25 9.11 12.30
N GLY A 103 -7.52 9.37 11.02
CA GLY A 103 -6.55 9.38 9.94
C GLY A 103 -5.27 10.10 10.32
N ARG A 104 -4.21 9.33 10.57
CA ARG A 104 -2.87 9.88 10.68
C ARG A 104 -2.26 9.88 9.30
N ARG A 105 -2.10 11.08 8.71
CA ARG A 105 -1.06 11.27 7.70
C ARG A 105 0.26 11.00 8.40
N LEU A 106 0.97 9.96 7.96
CA LEU A 106 2.38 9.80 8.31
C LEU A 106 3.15 11.03 7.79
N PRO A 107 4.15 11.53 8.54
CA PRO A 107 4.89 12.73 8.18
C PRO A 107 5.56 12.63 6.80
#